data_AF-A0AAP7A399-F1
#
_entry.id   AF-A0AAP7A399-F1
#
_cell.length_a   1.000
_cell.length_b   1.000
_cell.length_c   1.000
_cell.angle_alpha   90.00
_cell.angle_beta   90.00
_cell.angle_gamma   90.00
#
_symmetry.space_group_name_H-M   'P 1'
#
loop_
_entity.id
_entity.type
_entity.pdbx_description
1 polymer ?
#
loop_
_entity_poly.entity_id
_entity_poly.type
_entity_poly.pdbx_seq_one_letter_code
_entity_poly.pdbx_strand_id
1 'polypeptide(L)'
;MPVQDKNSWDENSLFSKVKLLVDEWDPLGLRALGAPDDEYDCLTAYIVKLSDVSSDMKMMEEELEQCMEEHFGIGPSIMGEERLQRWRMSISMFCKRLDWLVQPVVQQYAEYYTST
;
A
#
# COMPACT_ATOMS: atom_id res chain seq x y z
N MET A 1 -30.86 19.61 15.99
CA MET A 1 -29.54 18.96 16.07
C MET A 1 -29.25 18.39 14.70
N PRO A 2 -28.19 18.79 14.00
CA PRO A 2 -27.89 18.20 12.71
C PRO A 2 -27.27 16.83 12.95
N VAL A 3 -27.86 15.82 12.31
CA VAL A 3 -27.36 14.46 12.21
C VAL A 3 -25.96 14.56 11.59
N GLN A 4 -24.95 14.15 12.35
CA GLN A 4 -23.59 14.02 11.83
C GLN A 4 -23.62 12.90 10.79
N ASP A 5 -23.51 13.31 9.53
CA ASP A 5 -23.35 12.45 8.37
C ASP A 5 -22.03 11.66 8.55
N LYS A 6 -22.14 10.41 8.99
CA LYS A 6 -21.01 9.49 9.20
C LYS A 6 -20.50 8.86 7.88
N ASN A 7 -20.85 9.45 6.73
CA ASN A 7 -20.57 8.88 5.41
C ASN A 7 -19.58 9.72 4.58
N SER A 8 -18.87 10.67 5.19
CA SER A 8 -17.85 11.50 4.52
C SER A 8 -16.42 11.20 5.00
N TRP A 9 -16.15 9.98 5.43
CA TRP A 9 -14.77 9.54 5.57
C TRP A 9 -14.36 8.85 4.27
N ASP A 10 -13.36 9.45 3.63
CA ASP A 10 -12.30 8.73 2.95
C ASP A 10 -12.36 8.41 1.45
N GLU A 11 -13.26 8.92 0.61
CA GLU A 11 -13.09 8.71 -0.86
C GLU A 11 -11.76 9.30 -1.40
N ASN A 12 -11.17 10.26 -0.70
CA ASN A 12 -9.90 10.91 -1.05
C ASN A 12 -8.72 10.56 -0.13
N SER A 13 -8.91 9.66 0.83
CA SER A 13 -7.84 9.37 1.79
C SER A 13 -6.75 8.50 1.19
N LEU A 14 -5.59 8.53 1.86
CA LEU A 14 -4.49 7.65 1.54
C LEU A 14 -4.91 6.18 1.66
N PHE A 15 -5.77 5.84 2.62
CA PHE A 15 -6.31 4.48 2.79
C PHE A 15 -7.05 4.00 1.55
N SER A 16 -8.04 4.75 1.04
CA SER A 16 -8.81 4.33 -0.14
C SER A 16 -7.95 4.22 -1.40
N LYS A 17 -6.96 5.11 -1.56
CA LYS A 17 -6.03 5.06 -2.70
C LYS A 17 -5.07 3.88 -2.62
N VAL A 18 -4.53 3.61 -1.43
CA VAL A 18 -3.68 2.43 -1.19
C VAL A 18 -4.50 1.16 -1.33
N LYS A 19 -5.74 1.13 -0.84
CA LYS A 19 -6.66 0.00 -0.97
C LYS A 19 -6.82 -0.41 -2.42
N LEU A 20 -7.13 0.55 -3.29
CA LEU A 20 -7.24 0.30 -4.73
C LEU A 20 -5.95 -0.30 -5.32
N LEU A 21 -4.78 0.21 -4.93
CA LEU A 21 -3.51 -0.34 -5.39
C LEU A 21 -3.27 -1.78 -4.90
N VAL A 22 -3.60 -2.07 -3.64
CA VAL A 22 -3.44 -3.42 -3.06
C VAL A 22 -4.41 -4.40 -3.69
N ASP A 23 -5.65 -3.97 -3.88
CA ASP A 23 -6.71 -4.72 -4.54
C ASP A 23 -6.39 -5.04 -6.00
N GLU A 24 -5.75 -4.12 -6.72
CA GLU A 24 -5.23 -4.35 -8.09
C GLU A 24 -3.98 -5.23 -8.11
N TRP A 25 -3.14 -5.12 -7.08
CA TRP A 25 -1.94 -5.94 -6.94
C TRP A 25 -2.31 -7.40 -6.71
N ASP A 26 -3.38 -7.66 -5.95
CA ASP A 26 -3.92 -8.98 -5.60
C ASP A 26 -2.81 -10.02 -5.33
N PRO A 27 -1.92 -9.75 -4.35
CA PRO A 27 -0.69 -10.52 -4.17
C PRO A 27 -0.92 -12.02 -3.91
N LEU A 28 -2.11 -12.35 -3.40
CA LEU A 28 -2.50 -13.70 -3.04
C LEU A 28 -3.51 -14.32 -4.02
N GLY A 29 -3.98 -13.56 -5.00
CA GLY A 29 -5.02 -14.00 -5.92
C GLY A 29 -6.40 -14.16 -5.26
N LEU A 30 -6.60 -13.62 -4.07
CA LEU A 30 -7.84 -13.80 -3.30
C LEU A 30 -9.03 -13.13 -3.99
N ARG A 31 -8.83 -11.97 -4.62
CA ARG A 31 -9.90 -11.31 -5.37
C ARG A 31 -10.27 -12.11 -6.62
N ALA A 32 -9.28 -12.68 -7.32
CA ALA A 32 -9.55 -13.59 -8.43
C ALA A 32 -10.36 -14.83 -8.01
N LEU A 33 -10.28 -15.24 -6.74
CA LEU A 33 -11.04 -16.35 -6.16
C LEU A 33 -12.43 -15.93 -5.62
N GLY A 34 -12.81 -14.66 -5.73
CA GLY A 34 -14.09 -14.14 -5.27
C GLY A 34 -14.14 -13.89 -3.76
N ALA A 35 -12.97 -13.66 -3.13
CA ALA A 35 -12.92 -13.31 -1.72
C ALA A 35 -13.56 -11.94 -1.45
N PRO A 36 -14.03 -11.70 -0.21
CA PRO A 36 -14.60 -10.42 0.20
C PRO A 36 -13.66 -9.23 -0.04
N ASP A 37 -14.24 -8.05 -0.26
CA ASP A 37 -13.47 -6.83 -0.54
C ASP A 37 -12.65 -6.34 0.66
N ASP A 38 -12.87 -6.83 1.88
CA ASP A 38 -12.17 -6.43 3.11
C ASP A 38 -10.93 -7.27 3.45
N GLU A 39 -10.62 -8.32 2.67
CA GLU A 39 -9.48 -9.23 2.93
C GLU A 39 -8.12 -8.52 3.00
N TYR A 40 -7.96 -7.46 2.21
CA TYR A 40 -6.73 -6.68 2.18
C TYR A 40 -6.79 -5.40 3.03
N ASP A 41 -7.82 -5.19 3.85
CA ASP A 41 -7.93 -3.98 4.68
C ASP A 41 -6.82 -3.90 5.73
N CYS A 42 -6.46 -5.04 6.33
CA CYS A 42 -5.35 -5.12 7.28
C CYS A 42 -4.00 -4.78 6.62
N LEU A 43 -3.78 -5.27 5.40
CA LEU A 43 -2.59 -4.99 4.60
C LEU A 43 -2.54 -3.52 4.18
N THR A 44 -3.68 -2.99 3.73
CA THR A 44 -3.85 -1.58 3.36
C THR A 44 -3.52 -0.66 4.53
N ALA A 45 -4.09 -0.92 5.72
CA ALA A 45 -3.82 -0.12 6.92
C ALA A 45 -2.33 -0.12 7.30
N TYR A 46 -1.67 -1.28 7.17
CA TYR A 46 -0.25 -1.41 7.44
C TYR A 46 0.60 -0.60 6.44
N ILE A 47 0.30 -0.68 5.15
CA ILE A 47 1.01 0.07 4.09
C ILE A 47 0.83 1.58 4.27
N VAL A 48 -0.39 2.04 4.60
CA VAL A 48 -0.67 3.45 4.91
C VAL A 48 0.20 3.93 6.07
N LYS A 49 0.26 3.14 7.16
CA LYS A 49 1.09 3.45 8.33
C LYS A 49 2.58 3.47 7.99
N LEU A 50 3.06 2.52 7.19
CA LEU A 50 4.45 2.51 6.73
C LEU A 50 4.78 3.71 5.85
N SER A 51 3.86 4.13 4.97
CA SER A 51 4.09 5.27 4.07
C SER A 51 4.16 6.62 4.79
N ASP A 52 3.57 6.71 5.98
CA ASP A 52 3.67 7.89 6.86
C ASP A 52 4.99 7.93 7.63
N VAL A 53 5.59 6.76 7.91
CA VAL A 53 6.80 6.61 8.75
C VAL A 53 8.08 6.48 7.92
N SER A 54 8.04 5.85 6.75
CA SER A 54 9.21 5.55 5.93
C SER A 54 9.25 6.44 4.69
N SER A 55 10.29 7.26 4.57
CA SER A 55 10.63 7.95 3.32
C SER A 55 11.57 7.13 2.42
N ASP A 56 12.00 5.94 2.86
CA ASP A 56 12.90 5.08 2.10
C ASP A 56 12.15 3.89 1.50
N MET A 57 12.11 3.84 0.17
CA MET A 57 11.44 2.80 -0.59
C MET A 57 12.09 1.43 -0.43
N LYS A 58 13.39 1.35 -0.14
CA LYS A 58 14.06 0.06 0.09
C LYS A 58 13.65 -0.55 1.42
N MET A 59 13.52 0.27 2.46
CA MET A 59 12.97 -0.18 3.74
C MET A 59 11.50 -0.60 3.59
N MET A 60 10.72 0.10 2.76
CA MET A 60 9.33 -0.27 2.47
C MET A 60 9.20 -1.68 1.88
N GLU A 61 10.07 -2.04 0.92
CA GLU A 61 10.05 -3.38 0.31
C GLU A 61 10.34 -4.48 1.35
N GLU A 62 11.34 -4.27 2.21
CA GLU A 62 11.73 -5.23 3.26
C GLU A 62 10.64 -5.39 4.33
N GLU A 63 10.09 -4.27 4.83
CA GLU A 63 9.01 -4.27 5.83
C GLU A 63 7.72 -4.90 5.27
N LEU A 64 7.40 -4.65 4.00
CA LEU A 64 6.25 -5.27 3.34
C LEU A 64 6.46 -6.78 3.15
N GLU A 65 7.66 -7.22 2.76
CA GLU A 65 7.99 -8.65 2.65
C GLU A 65 7.85 -9.35 4.01
N GLN A 66 8.33 -8.72 5.09
CA GLN A 66 8.17 -9.24 6.44
C GLN A 66 6.70 -9.29 6.89
N CYS A 67 5.93 -8.23 6.63
CA CYS A 67 4.51 -8.18 6.96
C CYS A 67 3.74 -9.31 6.27
N MET A 68 4.01 -9.56 4.98
CA MET A 68 3.37 -10.65 4.23
C MET A 68 3.72 -12.02 4.81
N GLU A 69 4.95 -12.21 5.26
CA GLU A 69 5.36 -13.46 5.90
C GLU A 69 4.68 -13.65 7.26
N GLU A 70 4.64 -12.62 8.09
CA GLU A 70 4.08 -12.70 9.45
C GLU A 70 2.55 -12.81 9.47
N HIS A 71 1.86 -12.04 8.61
CA HIS A 71 0.40 -11.95 8.64
C HIS A 71 -0.28 -12.97 7.73
N PHE A 72 0.33 -13.27 6.58
CA PHE A 72 -0.25 -14.17 5.59
C PHE A 72 0.50 -15.50 5.48
N GLY A 73 1.64 -15.65 6.17
CA GLY A 73 2.48 -16.85 6.08
C GLY A 73 3.19 -16.97 4.73
N ILE A 74 3.22 -15.90 3.93
CA ILE A 74 3.68 -15.91 2.54
C ILE A 74 4.88 -14.99 2.40
N GLY A 75 6.04 -15.61 2.19
CA GLY A 75 7.30 -14.90 2.15
C GLY A 75 8.46 -15.78 1.68
N PRO A 76 9.70 -15.24 1.70
CA PRO A 76 10.91 -15.94 1.28
C PRO A 76 11.10 -17.29 1.97
N SER A 77 10.64 -17.46 3.22
CA SER A 77 10.80 -18.71 3.97
C SER A 77 10.03 -19.91 3.40
N ILE A 78 8.93 -19.68 2.66
CA ILE A 78 8.10 -20.75 2.08
C ILE A 78 8.15 -20.81 0.55
N MET A 79 8.79 -19.82 -0.09
CA MET A 79 8.88 -19.72 -1.54
C MET A 79 10.17 -20.34 -2.07
N GLY A 80 10.04 -21.20 -3.09
CA GLY A 80 11.18 -21.63 -3.89
C GLY A 80 11.76 -20.48 -4.74
N GLU A 81 12.99 -20.63 -5.18
CA GLU A 81 13.80 -19.56 -5.81
C GLU A 81 13.11 -18.85 -6.99
N GLU A 82 12.47 -19.60 -7.90
CA GLU A 82 11.73 -19.02 -9.04
C GLU A 82 10.51 -18.19 -8.61
N ARG A 83 9.79 -18.63 -7.56
CA ARG A 83 8.63 -17.92 -7.02
C ARG A 83 9.07 -16.69 -6.23
N LEU A 84 10.17 -16.80 -5.50
CA LEU A 84 10.75 -15.71 -4.73
C LEU A 84 11.19 -14.54 -5.62
N GLN A 85 11.79 -14.81 -6.78
CA GLN A 85 12.15 -13.75 -7.74
C GLN A 85 10.92 -13.02 -8.27
N ARG A 86 9.87 -13.74 -8.64
CA ARG A 86 8.60 -13.14 -9.08
C ARG A 86 7.94 -12.34 -7.96
N TRP A 87 7.97 -12.86 -6.74
CA TRP A 87 7.45 -12.21 -5.55
C TRP A 87 8.13 -10.87 -5.28
N ARG A 88 9.47 -10.85 -5.22
CA ARG A 88 10.25 -9.61 -5.01
C ARG A 88 10.02 -8.59 -6.12
N MET A 89 9.94 -9.05 -7.37
CA MET A 89 9.63 -8.17 -8.49
C MET A 89 8.22 -7.58 -8.38
N SER A 90 7.25 -8.37 -7.89
CA SER A 90 5.88 -7.94 -7.63
C SER A 90 5.83 -6.87 -6.52
N ILE A 91 6.50 -7.12 -5.39
CA ILE A 91 6.64 -6.16 -4.27
C ILE A 91 7.29 -4.87 -4.76
N SER A 92 8.40 -4.95 -5.49
CA SER A 92 9.11 -3.76 -5.97
C SER A 92 8.27 -2.93 -6.95
N MET A 93 7.49 -3.58 -7.83
CA MET A 93 6.54 -2.87 -8.70
C MET A 93 5.44 -2.19 -7.90
N PHE A 94 4.92 -2.84 -6.85
CA PHE A 94 3.93 -2.25 -5.96
C PHE A 94 4.50 -1.04 -5.21
N CYS A 95 5.67 -1.17 -4.58
CA CYS A 95 6.32 -0.08 -3.85
C CYS A 95 6.60 1.14 -4.74
N LYS A 96 7.00 0.93 -6.01
CA LYS A 96 7.14 2.03 -6.99
C LYS A 96 5.82 2.75 -7.28
N ARG A 97 4.72 2.01 -7.39
CA ARG A 97 3.38 2.62 -7.60
C ARG A 97 2.92 3.37 -6.36
N LEU A 98 3.20 2.82 -5.17
CA LEU A 98 2.93 3.46 -3.89
C LEU A 98 3.71 4.76 -3.74
N ASP A 99 5.02 4.75 -4.02
CA ASP A 99 5.86 5.96 -4.00
C ASP A 99 5.30 7.01 -4.96
N TRP A 100 4.97 6.65 -6.21
CA TRP A 100 4.34 7.57 -7.15
C TRP A 100 3.00 8.15 -6.66
N LEU A 101 2.21 7.37 -5.92
CA LEU A 101 0.94 7.80 -5.34
C LEU A 101 1.13 8.77 -4.16
N VAL A 102 2.20 8.59 -3.38
CA VAL A 102 2.52 9.37 -2.17
C VAL A 102 3.38 10.61 -2.47
N GLN A 103 4.17 10.60 -3.54
CA GLN A 103 5.05 11.70 -3.96
C GLN A 103 4.37 13.05 -4.31
N PRO A 104 3.07 13.18 -4.67
CA PRO A 104 2.49 14.49 -4.99
C PRO A 104 1.86 15.22 -3.79
N VAL A 105 2.43 15.13 -2.59
CA VAL A 105 2.13 16.06 -1.47
C VAL A 105 3.29 17.05 -1.20
N VAL A 106 4.51 16.77 -1.69
CA VAL A 106 5.67 17.63 -1.43
C VAL A 106 5.82 18.77 -2.46
N GLN A 107 5.19 18.67 -3.64
CA GLN A 107 5.32 19.67 -4.71
C GLN A 107 4.30 20.83 -4.65
N GLN A 108 3.39 20.89 -3.67
CA GLN A 108 2.41 21.99 -3.57
C GLN A 108 2.83 23.13 -2.63
N TYR A 109 3.89 22.95 -1.82
CA TYR A 109 4.38 23.98 -0.90
C TYR A 109 5.60 24.77 -1.41
N ALA A 110 6.30 24.28 -2.44
CA ALA A 110 7.49 24.96 -2.98
C ALA A 110 7.17 26.14 -3.92
N GLU A 111 5.99 26.14 -4.55
CA GLU A 111 5.59 27.21 -5.49
C GLU A 111 5.05 28.47 -4.78
N TYR A 112 4.67 28.36 -3.49
CA TYR A 112 4.14 29.50 -2.73
C TYR A 112 5.22 30.43 -2.17
N TYR A 113 6.49 30.00 -2.10
CA TYR A 113 7.60 30.77 -1.51
C TYR A 113 8.67 31.21 -2.52
N THR A 114 8.53 30.87 -3.81
CA THR A 114 9.47 31.28 -4.86
C THR A 114 8.97 32.45 -5.72
N SER A 115 7.80 33.02 -5.40
CA SER A 115 7.20 34.17 -6.10
C SER A 115 7.13 35.45 -5.23
N THR A 116 8.16 35.74 -4.44
CA THR A 116 8.37 37.07 -3.82
C THR A 116 9.74 37.62 -4.15
#